data_AF-A0AAP1WGX1-F1
#
_entry.id   AF-A0AAP1WGX1-F1
#
_cell.length_a   1.000
_cell.length_b   1.000
_cell.length_c   1.000
_cell.angle_alpha   90.00
_cell.angle_beta   90.00
_cell.angle_gamma   90.00
#
_symmetry.space_group_name_H-M   'P 1'
#
loop_
_entity.id
_entity.type
_entity.pdbx_description
1 polymer ?
#
loop_
_entity_poly.entity_id
_entity_poly.type
_entity_poly.pdbx_seq_one_letter_code
_entity_poly.pdbx_strand_id
1 'polypeptide(L)'
;MRKLLNIFIILSLSISAYSQEVEIGTIFTIEFSNPEKNMDFKLISKSSYNEIIDLSKMDSIIKTEPKENQIIGVFANGKFGNKTNSMLVLISGLNDNLDYDLKIKLPKKRKLQKTSTSTLFKDVKSIEYWPYEIEKIDFKKFKTIPKENFQSFQIETKIDSTCIKNENKNIEFGEKEFKKHLDLAISEFDNIENFELKKMTEYENSINSEDVSLGHFWSLGEGIYPNKKEFKFGNPISYRRIECPYFEGKSNYFYTKDNKSIKVVSFNWKTFKESNFRINPKIEKDLSGKFNSKYDFIVNVVSELLGNPLDIEQEKDSGRIDTKWKSANGINAYLFKFKTFNEIRLYIYKE
;
A
#
# COMPACT_ATOMS: atom_id res chain seq x y z
N MET A 1 -67.52 25.75 32.27
CA MET A 1 -66.28 26.44 32.71
C MET A 1 -65.31 25.37 33.20
N ARG A 2 -64.18 25.12 32.50
CA ARG A 2 -62.94 24.42 32.95
C ARG A 2 -63.12 22.99 33.52
N LYS A 3 -62.37 21.94 33.15
CA LYS A 3 -61.12 21.76 32.40
C LYS A 3 -61.07 20.26 32.04
N LEU A 4 -60.85 19.94 30.76
CA LEU A 4 -60.32 18.65 30.32
C LEU A 4 -58.90 18.52 30.88
N LEU A 5 -58.65 17.53 31.74
CA LEU A 5 -57.29 17.14 32.10
C LEU A 5 -56.85 16.04 31.12
N ASN A 6 -56.32 16.46 29.98
CA ASN A 6 -55.56 15.59 29.10
C ASN A 6 -54.29 15.16 29.83
N ILE A 7 -54.24 13.90 30.26
CA ILE A 7 -52.99 13.27 30.68
C ILE A 7 -52.20 12.97 29.41
N PHE A 8 -51.30 13.88 29.06
CA PHE A 8 -50.21 13.62 28.11
C PHE A 8 -49.15 12.80 28.86
N ILE A 9 -49.17 11.47 28.67
CA ILE A 9 -48.00 10.66 28.99
C ILE A 9 -46.95 10.98 27.92
N ILE A 10 -46.00 11.84 28.28
CA ILE A 10 -44.77 12.04 27.53
C ILE A 10 -44.00 10.72 27.68
N LEU A 11 -44.14 9.82 26.70
CA LEU A 11 -43.12 8.80 26.47
C LEU A 11 -41.85 9.57 26.11
N SER A 12 -40.95 9.71 27.07
CA SER A 12 -39.56 10.01 26.80
C SER A 12 -38.99 8.83 26.00
N LEU A 13 -39.18 8.87 24.68
CA LEU A 13 -38.31 8.16 23.76
C LEU A 13 -36.91 8.70 24.04
N SER A 14 -36.14 7.93 24.80
CA SER A 14 -34.69 7.97 24.77
C SER A 14 -34.31 7.81 23.31
N ILE A 15 -34.05 8.93 22.64
CA ILE A 15 -33.62 9.01 21.26
C ILE A 15 -32.32 8.23 21.19
N SER A 16 -32.43 7.00 20.71
CA SER A 16 -31.31 6.17 20.31
C SER A 16 -30.70 6.83 19.08
N ALA A 17 -29.37 6.86 19.01
CA ALA A 17 -28.59 7.41 17.90
C ALA A 17 -29.27 7.12 16.55
N TYR A 18 -29.83 8.17 15.93
CA TYR A 18 -30.56 8.04 14.67
C TYR A 18 -29.56 7.67 13.58
N SER A 19 -29.77 6.50 12.99
CA SER A 19 -28.96 6.08 11.87
C SER A 19 -29.10 7.04 10.69
N GLN A 20 -27.98 7.37 10.03
CA GLN A 20 -27.93 8.34 8.95
C GLN A 20 -27.58 7.66 7.63
N GLU A 21 -28.49 7.73 6.66
CA GLU A 21 -28.30 7.13 5.33
C GLU A 21 -27.69 8.14 4.34
N VAL A 22 -26.77 7.65 3.50
CA VAL A 22 -26.12 8.42 2.43
C VAL A 22 -26.14 7.61 1.14
N GLU A 23 -26.62 8.21 0.05
CA GLU A 23 -26.66 7.60 -1.27
C GLU A 23 -25.35 7.80 -2.01
N ILE A 24 -25.03 6.91 -2.95
CA ILE A 24 -23.85 7.06 -3.80
C ILE A 24 -23.94 8.35 -4.64
N GLY A 25 -22.79 8.99 -4.87
CA GLY A 25 -22.71 10.29 -5.54
C GLY A 25 -22.99 11.48 -4.61
N THR A 26 -22.59 11.37 -3.34
CA THR A 26 -22.88 12.38 -2.32
C THR A 26 -21.60 12.84 -1.61
N ILE A 27 -21.45 14.16 -1.42
CA ILE A 27 -20.60 14.75 -0.39
C ILE A 27 -21.48 15.20 0.79
N PHE A 28 -21.01 14.97 2.00
CA PHE A 28 -21.80 15.19 3.20
C PHE A 28 -20.95 15.59 4.40
N THR A 29 -21.61 16.13 5.42
CA THR A 29 -21.00 16.42 6.72
C THR A 29 -21.85 15.83 7.83
N ILE A 30 -21.21 15.03 8.69
CA ILE A 30 -21.76 14.55 9.95
C ILE A 30 -21.28 15.48 11.05
N GLU A 31 -22.17 15.87 11.95
CA GLU A 31 -21.86 16.68 13.14
C GLU A 31 -22.28 15.94 14.41
N PHE A 32 -21.38 15.93 15.38
CA PHE A 32 -21.60 15.36 16.71
C PHE A 32 -22.12 16.42 17.67
N SER A 33 -23.20 16.07 18.38
CA SER A 33 -23.84 16.99 19.34
C SER A 33 -23.16 16.97 20.70
N ASN A 34 -22.61 15.81 21.11
CA ASN A 34 -21.94 15.65 22.39
C ASN A 34 -20.87 14.54 22.32
N PRO A 35 -19.75 14.81 21.62
CA PRO A 35 -18.73 13.81 21.33
C PRO A 35 -18.06 13.23 22.59
N GLU A 36 -18.03 13.97 23.70
CA GLU A 36 -17.40 13.52 24.94
C GLU A 36 -18.26 12.53 25.76
N LYS A 37 -19.58 12.48 25.54
CA LYS A 37 -20.50 11.69 26.40
C LYS A 37 -21.19 10.55 25.68
N ASN A 38 -21.79 10.79 24.52
CA ASN A 38 -22.68 9.79 23.89
C ASN A 38 -22.53 9.66 22.36
N MET A 39 -21.62 10.41 21.74
CA MET A 39 -21.33 10.33 20.29
C MET A 39 -22.57 10.42 19.39
N ASP A 40 -23.63 11.09 19.87
CA ASP A 40 -24.82 11.35 19.09
C ASP A 40 -24.49 12.24 17.89
N PHE A 41 -24.95 11.84 16.71
CA PHE A 41 -24.57 12.46 15.46
C PHE A 41 -25.76 12.66 14.52
N LYS A 42 -25.63 13.63 13.62
CA LYS A 42 -26.60 13.95 12.58
C LYS A 42 -25.88 14.34 11.29
N LEU A 43 -26.54 14.13 10.15
CA LEU A 43 -26.08 14.66 8.88
C LEU A 43 -26.54 16.13 8.76
N ILE A 44 -25.60 17.08 8.69
CA ILE A 44 -25.90 18.52 8.64
C ILE A 44 -25.80 19.12 7.24
N SER A 45 -25.14 18.42 6.32
CA SER A 45 -25.04 18.82 4.92
C SER A 45 -25.04 17.59 4.02
N LYS A 46 -25.72 17.70 2.87
CA LYS A 46 -25.72 16.73 1.78
C LYS A 46 -25.76 17.50 0.47
N SER A 47 -24.85 17.22 -0.44
CA SER A 47 -24.90 17.74 -1.80
C SER A 47 -24.40 16.71 -2.81
N SER A 48 -24.78 16.90 -4.07
CA SER A 48 -24.37 16.01 -5.16
C SER A 48 -22.86 16.07 -5.37
N TYR A 49 -22.24 14.91 -5.52
CA TYR A 49 -20.86 14.75 -5.94
C TYR A 49 -20.85 13.96 -7.26
N ASN A 50 -20.60 14.67 -8.36
CA ASN A 50 -20.71 14.13 -9.72
C ASN A 50 -19.37 13.64 -10.30
N GLU A 51 -18.30 13.72 -9.52
CA GLU A 51 -16.96 13.30 -9.93
C GLU A 51 -16.70 11.83 -9.56
N ILE A 52 -15.71 11.22 -10.21
CA ILE A 52 -15.17 9.92 -9.82
C ILE A 52 -14.02 10.17 -8.85
N ILE A 53 -14.00 9.44 -7.74
CA ILE A 53 -12.90 9.49 -6.78
C ILE A 53 -11.63 8.90 -7.44
N ASP A 54 -10.62 9.76 -7.59
CA ASP A 54 -9.28 9.38 -8.06
C ASP A 54 -8.29 9.41 -6.89
N LEU A 55 -7.79 8.23 -6.51
CA LEU A 55 -6.84 8.08 -5.40
C LEU A 55 -5.53 8.84 -5.63
N SER A 56 -5.16 9.13 -6.89
CA SER A 56 -3.98 9.95 -7.19
C SER A 56 -4.19 11.44 -6.86
N LYS A 57 -5.43 11.86 -6.66
CA LYS A 57 -5.84 13.24 -6.37
C LYS A 57 -6.60 13.35 -5.04
N MET A 58 -6.26 12.52 -4.06
CA MET A 58 -6.95 12.47 -2.77
C MET A 58 -7.06 13.83 -2.07
N ASP A 59 -6.06 14.69 -2.23
CA ASP A 59 -6.04 16.01 -1.63
C ASP A 59 -7.05 16.99 -2.24
N SER A 60 -7.54 16.74 -3.46
CA SER A 60 -8.53 17.61 -4.10
C SER A 60 -9.98 17.16 -3.89
N ILE A 61 -10.22 15.99 -3.31
CA ILE A 61 -11.58 15.43 -3.11
C ILE A 61 -12.33 16.18 -2.02
N ILE A 62 -11.70 16.37 -0.86
CA ILE A 62 -12.26 17.12 0.27
C ILE A 62 -11.42 18.38 0.46
N LYS A 63 -11.94 19.51 -0.02
CA LYS A 63 -11.25 20.81 -0.01
C LYS A 63 -11.45 21.61 1.28
N THR A 64 -12.34 21.15 2.15
CA THR A 64 -12.72 21.85 3.37
C THR A 64 -12.30 20.99 4.56
N GLU A 65 -11.63 21.61 5.52
CA GLU A 65 -11.26 20.94 6.76
C GLU A 65 -12.49 20.77 7.67
N PRO A 66 -12.69 19.59 8.29
CA PRO A 66 -13.77 19.38 9.23
C PRO A 66 -13.54 20.19 10.52
N LYS A 67 -14.61 20.68 11.15
CA LYS A 67 -14.54 21.23 12.51
C LYS A 67 -14.26 20.12 13.53
N GLU A 68 -13.87 20.52 14.75
CA GLU A 68 -13.50 19.60 15.84
C GLU A 68 -14.59 18.59 16.26
N ASN A 69 -15.84 18.80 15.86
CA ASN A 69 -16.96 17.90 16.12
C ASN A 69 -17.60 17.39 14.82
N GLN A 70 -16.87 17.37 13.71
CA GLN A 70 -17.40 17.01 12.40
C GLN A 70 -16.60 15.92 11.70
N ILE A 71 -17.29 15.20 10.84
CA ILE A 71 -16.70 14.34 9.81
C ILE A 71 -17.22 14.82 8.47
N ILE A 72 -16.32 15.07 7.51
CA ILE A 72 -16.68 15.31 6.12
C ILE A 72 -16.46 14.01 5.34
N GLY A 73 -17.42 13.66 4.49
CA GLY A 73 -17.37 12.42 3.72
C GLY A 73 -17.78 12.60 2.27
N VAL A 74 -17.20 11.79 1.40
CA VAL A 74 -17.63 11.62 0.01
C VAL A 74 -17.91 10.14 -0.21
N PHE A 75 -19.15 9.80 -0.58
CA PHE A 75 -19.53 8.47 -0.99
C PHE A 75 -19.87 8.49 -2.48
N ALA A 76 -18.99 7.93 -3.30
CA ALA A 76 -19.11 7.99 -4.76
C ALA A 76 -18.42 6.80 -5.43
N ASN A 77 -18.50 6.76 -6.75
CA ASN A 77 -17.71 5.82 -7.54
C ASN A 77 -16.26 6.27 -7.58
N GLY A 78 -15.32 5.36 -7.36
CA GLY A 78 -13.87 5.60 -7.43
C GLY A 78 -13.18 4.68 -8.43
N LYS A 79 -12.06 5.15 -8.98
CA LYS A 79 -11.24 4.41 -9.95
C LYS A 79 -10.11 3.69 -9.21
N PHE A 80 -10.02 2.38 -9.39
CA PHE A 80 -8.87 1.57 -8.98
C PHE A 80 -8.42 0.71 -10.16
N GLY A 81 -7.28 1.08 -10.76
CA GLY A 81 -6.87 0.53 -12.06
C GLY A 81 -7.90 0.86 -13.15
N ASN A 82 -8.36 -0.18 -13.88
CA ASN A 82 -9.36 -0.05 -14.94
C ASN A 82 -10.82 -0.24 -14.46
N LYS A 83 -11.04 -0.43 -13.16
CA LYS A 83 -12.37 -0.70 -12.60
C LYS A 83 -12.90 0.49 -11.82
N THR A 84 -14.20 0.73 -11.99
CA THR A 84 -14.98 1.71 -11.20
C THR A 84 -15.73 0.95 -10.12
N ASN A 85 -15.59 1.38 -8.86
CA ASN A 85 -16.14 0.69 -7.69
C ASN A 85 -16.67 1.71 -6.68
N SER A 86 -17.57 1.28 -5.78
CA SER A 86 -18.06 2.16 -4.72
C SER A 86 -16.96 2.44 -3.69
N MET A 87 -16.80 3.71 -3.33
CA MET A 87 -15.77 4.17 -2.40
C MET A 87 -16.34 5.23 -1.45
N LEU A 88 -15.94 5.14 -0.19
CA LEU A 88 -16.24 6.12 0.84
C LEU A 88 -14.94 6.72 1.35
N VAL A 89 -14.80 8.03 1.22
CA VAL A 89 -13.70 8.81 1.81
C VAL A 89 -14.25 9.58 3.00
N LEU A 90 -13.56 9.52 4.14
CA LEU A 90 -13.94 10.23 5.37
C LEU A 90 -12.73 10.98 5.94
N ILE A 91 -12.95 12.21 6.43
CA ILE A 91 -11.98 12.95 7.23
C ILE A 91 -12.66 13.43 8.52
N SER A 92 -12.03 13.13 9.67
CA SER A 92 -12.55 13.48 10.99
C SER A 92 -11.81 14.68 11.54
N GLY A 93 -12.53 15.67 12.09
CA GLY A 93 -11.94 16.76 12.87
C GLY A 93 -11.85 16.45 14.37
N LEU A 94 -12.42 15.33 14.83
CA LEU A 94 -12.46 14.98 16.26
C LEU A 94 -11.07 14.66 16.80
N ASN A 95 -10.80 15.16 18.01
CA ASN A 95 -9.53 14.95 18.72
C ASN A 95 -9.29 13.50 19.18
N ASP A 96 -10.36 12.72 19.30
CA ASP A 96 -10.28 11.29 19.64
C ASP A 96 -10.42 10.43 18.39
N ASN A 97 -9.73 9.29 18.39
CA ASN A 97 -9.87 8.30 17.33
C ASN A 97 -11.23 7.63 17.43
N LEU A 98 -11.85 7.35 16.29
CA LEU A 98 -13.22 6.85 16.24
C LEU A 98 -13.30 5.52 15.54
N ASP A 99 -14.02 4.59 16.15
CA ASP A 99 -14.60 3.47 15.44
C ASP A 99 -16.05 3.80 15.09
N TYR A 100 -16.57 3.17 14.04
CA TYR A 100 -17.95 3.36 13.64
C TYR A 100 -18.55 2.07 13.10
N ASP A 101 -19.87 1.95 13.21
CA ASP A 101 -20.63 0.87 12.59
C ASP A 101 -21.29 1.39 11.31
N LEU A 102 -21.00 0.72 10.21
CA LEU A 102 -21.57 1.02 8.90
C LEU A 102 -22.36 -0.18 8.37
N LYS A 103 -23.50 0.10 7.74
CA LYS A 103 -24.23 -0.86 6.92
C LYS A 103 -24.30 -0.37 5.48
N ILE A 104 -24.37 -1.33 4.55
CA ILE A 104 -24.43 -1.07 3.11
C ILE A 104 -25.65 -1.74 2.49
N LYS A 105 -26.19 -1.12 1.44
CA LYS A 105 -27.28 -1.64 0.62
C LYS A 105 -26.75 -2.01 -0.76
N LEU A 106 -26.86 -3.29 -1.11
CA LEU A 106 -26.52 -3.79 -2.44
C LEU A 106 -27.77 -3.84 -3.33
N PRO A 107 -27.67 -3.58 -4.65
CA PRO A 107 -28.83 -3.51 -5.54
C PRO A 107 -29.75 -4.73 -5.52
N LYS A 108 -29.17 -5.93 -5.44
CA LYS A 108 -29.93 -7.20 -5.49
C LYS A 108 -30.34 -7.73 -4.10
N LYS A 109 -30.07 -7.00 -3.02
CA LYS A 109 -30.34 -7.46 -1.64
C LYS A 109 -31.40 -6.59 -0.98
N ARG A 110 -32.43 -7.22 -0.38
CA ARG A 110 -33.52 -6.47 0.28
C ARG A 110 -33.07 -5.74 1.54
N LYS A 111 -32.24 -6.38 2.37
CA LYS A 111 -31.79 -5.84 3.67
C LYS A 111 -30.42 -5.18 3.56
N LEU A 112 -30.16 -4.18 4.40
CA LEU A 112 -28.81 -3.67 4.60
C LEU A 112 -27.96 -4.70 5.35
N GLN A 113 -26.69 -4.80 4.97
CA GLN A 113 -25.72 -5.73 5.56
C GLN A 113 -24.60 -4.96 6.27
N LYS A 114 -24.08 -5.52 7.37
CA LYS A 114 -22.92 -4.95 8.06
C LYS A 114 -21.69 -5.04 7.14
N THR A 115 -20.83 -4.03 7.19
CA THR A 115 -19.52 -4.04 6.53
C THR A 115 -18.42 -3.84 7.57
N SER A 116 -17.18 -4.17 7.19
CA SER A 116 -15.99 -3.69 7.89
C SER A 116 -15.84 -2.18 7.74
N THR A 117 -15.16 -1.59 8.70
CA THR A 117 -14.85 -0.16 8.79
C THR A 117 -13.43 0.00 9.33
N SER A 118 -12.76 1.06 8.91
CA SER A 118 -11.43 1.46 9.34
C SER A 118 -11.53 2.58 10.37
N THR A 119 -10.75 2.51 11.44
CA THR A 119 -10.69 3.56 12.46
C THR A 119 -10.39 4.92 11.83
N LEU A 120 -11.11 5.95 12.28
CA LEU A 120 -10.90 7.34 11.87
C LEU A 120 -9.92 8.02 12.82
N PHE A 121 -8.91 8.67 12.24
CA PHE A 121 -7.95 9.51 12.95
C PHE A 121 -8.19 10.97 12.57
N LYS A 122 -7.87 11.88 13.49
CA LYS A 122 -7.97 13.33 13.24
C LYS A 122 -7.16 13.71 11.99
N ASP A 123 -7.79 14.44 11.07
CA ASP A 123 -7.22 15.01 9.85
C ASP A 123 -6.62 14.00 8.86
N VAL A 124 -6.82 12.69 9.08
CA VAL A 124 -6.39 11.62 8.17
C VAL A 124 -7.57 11.18 7.31
N LYS A 125 -7.37 11.14 5.99
CA LYS A 125 -8.35 10.61 5.05
C LYS A 125 -8.42 9.08 5.19
N SER A 126 -9.55 8.58 5.68
CA SER A 126 -9.88 7.16 5.68
C SER A 126 -10.61 6.78 4.41
N ILE A 127 -10.35 5.58 3.89
CA ILE A 127 -10.92 5.09 2.64
C ILE A 127 -11.51 3.71 2.88
N GLU A 128 -12.81 3.57 2.63
CA GLU A 128 -13.44 2.27 2.46
C GLU A 128 -13.64 2.00 0.97
N TYR A 129 -13.25 0.82 0.54
CA TYR A 129 -13.36 0.38 -0.84
C TYR A 129 -14.13 -0.93 -0.92
N TRP A 130 -15.11 -0.99 -1.82
CA TRP A 130 -15.88 -2.21 -2.06
C TRP A 130 -15.78 -2.62 -3.53
N PRO A 131 -15.35 -3.85 -3.86
CA PRO A 131 -15.20 -4.32 -5.24
C PRO A 131 -16.56 -4.67 -5.91
N TYR A 132 -17.63 -4.01 -5.47
CA TYR A 132 -19.00 -4.20 -5.91
C TYR A 132 -19.82 -2.92 -5.69
N GLU A 133 -20.92 -2.81 -6.42
CA GLU A 133 -21.80 -1.65 -6.38
C GLU A 133 -22.60 -1.58 -5.07
N ILE A 134 -22.66 -0.39 -4.48
CA ILE A 134 -23.44 -0.05 -3.29
C ILE A 134 -24.35 1.12 -3.64
N GLU A 135 -25.64 0.99 -3.36
CA GLU A 135 -26.63 2.03 -3.60
C GLU A 135 -26.58 3.12 -2.51
N LYS A 136 -26.50 2.66 -1.26
CA LYS A 136 -26.46 3.52 -0.08
C LYS A 136 -25.69 2.90 1.07
N ILE A 137 -25.17 3.77 1.92
CA ILE A 137 -24.56 3.46 3.20
C ILE A 137 -25.42 4.01 4.34
N ASP A 138 -25.22 3.48 5.53
CA ASP A 138 -26.06 3.76 6.69
C ASP A 138 -25.20 3.70 7.96
N PHE A 139 -24.84 4.88 8.47
CA PHE A 139 -24.07 5.04 9.69
C PHE A 139 -24.95 4.74 10.89
N LYS A 140 -24.54 3.78 11.72
CA LYS A 140 -25.33 3.34 12.88
C LYS A 140 -24.83 3.91 14.20
N LYS A 141 -23.52 3.93 14.40
CA LYS A 141 -22.92 4.31 15.68
C LYS A 141 -21.49 4.77 15.46
N PHE A 142 -21.05 5.70 16.31
CA PHE A 142 -19.64 6.02 16.50
C PHE A 142 -19.28 5.77 17.96
N LYS A 143 -18.02 5.41 18.22
CA LYS A 143 -17.46 5.29 19.56
C LYS A 143 -16.04 5.85 19.55
N THR A 144 -15.69 6.60 20.60
CA THR A 144 -14.31 7.00 20.82
C THR A 144 -13.50 5.77 21.22
N ILE A 145 -12.24 5.76 20.80
CA ILE A 145 -11.27 4.74 21.17
C ILE A 145 -10.29 5.41 22.14
N PRO A 146 -10.18 4.93 23.39
CA PRO A 146 -9.27 5.49 24.38
C PRO A 146 -7.84 5.59 23.84
N LYS A 147 -7.17 6.73 24.05
CA LYS A 147 -5.78 6.94 23.61
C LYS A 147 -4.81 5.89 24.18
N GLU A 148 -5.11 5.34 25.36
CA GLU A 148 -4.37 4.26 26.02
C GLU A 148 -4.40 2.93 25.24
N ASN A 149 -5.48 2.65 24.51
CA ASN A 149 -5.56 1.51 23.59
C ASN A 149 -4.67 1.69 22.35
N PHE A 150 -4.16 2.90 22.10
CA PHE A 150 -3.11 3.13 21.10
C PHE A 150 -1.73 3.25 21.73
N GLN A 151 -1.59 3.63 23.01
CA GLN A 151 -0.30 3.65 23.70
C GLN A 151 0.26 2.23 23.93
N SER A 152 -0.59 1.23 24.14
CA SER A 152 -0.17 -0.19 24.13
C SER A 152 0.15 -0.73 22.72
N PHE A 153 -0.26 -0.01 21.67
CA PHE A 153 0.06 -0.30 20.26
C PHE A 153 1.03 0.72 19.64
N GLN A 154 1.62 1.62 20.44
CA GLN A 154 2.84 2.33 20.06
C GLN A 154 4.03 1.40 20.31
N ILE A 155 4.05 0.29 19.57
CA ILE A 155 5.30 -0.43 19.34
C ILE A 155 6.11 0.52 18.45
N GLU A 156 7.04 1.26 19.05
CA GLU A 156 8.11 1.88 18.28
C GLU A 156 8.74 0.77 17.44
N THR A 157 8.65 0.86 16.11
CA THR A 157 9.39 -0.08 15.26
C THR A 157 10.86 0.14 15.50
N LYS A 158 11.45 -0.80 16.23
CA LYS A 158 12.89 -0.95 16.28
C LYS A 158 13.27 -1.67 15.00
N ILE A 159 14.26 -1.11 14.32
CA ILE A 159 15.03 -1.91 13.40
C ILE A 159 15.61 -3.07 14.23
N ASP A 160 15.39 -4.30 13.77
CA ASP A 160 16.04 -5.46 14.37
C ASP A 160 17.53 -5.40 14.02
N SER A 161 18.31 -4.88 14.97
CA SER A 161 19.76 -4.85 14.92
C SER A 161 20.38 -6.07 15.62
N THR A 162 19.57 -6.96 16.20
CA THR A 162 20.06 -8.16 16.88
C THR A 162 20.76 -9.10 15.90
N CYS A 163 20.31 -9.10 14.64
CA CYS A 163 20.91 -9.83 13.54
C CYS A 163 22.18 -9.19 12.96
N ILE A 164 22.59 -7.97 13.34
CA ILE A 164 23.86 -7.37 12.88
C ILE A 164 25.06 -8.24 13.27
N LYS A 165 24.99 -8.92 14.42
CA LYS A 165 26.06 -9.82 14.88
C LYS A 165 26.22 -11.06 13.99
N ASN A 166 25.22 -11.37 13.16
CA ASN A 166 25.33 -12.42 12.17
C ASN A 166 25.96 -11.83 10.90
N GLU A 167 27.23 -12.15 10.67
CA GLU A 167 27.99 -11.66 9.51
C GLU A 167 27.30 -12.01 8.17
N ASN A 168 26.54 -13.10 8.11
CA ASN A 168 25.78 -13.50 6.90
C ASN A 168 24.47 -12.72 6.71
N LYS A 169 24.22 -11.70 7.54
CA LYS A 169 23.03 -10.87 7.47
C LYS A 169 23.34 -9.38 7.51
N ASN A 170 24.60 -8.96 7.58
CA ASN A 170 24.94 -7.54 7.61
C ASN A 170 24.87 -6.91 6.20
N ILE A 171 24.98 -5.58 6.13
CA ILE A 171 24.93 -4.84 4.86
C ILE A 171 26.04 -5.27 3.90
N GLU A 172 27.28 -5.41 4.37
CA GLU A 172 28.44 -5.75 3.54
C GLU A 172 28.29 -7.11 2.86
N PHE A 173 27.78 -8.11 3.61
CA PHE A 173 27.45 -9.41 3.07
C PHE A 173 26.32 -9.32 2.06
N GLY A 174 25.25 -8.59 2.37
CA GLY A 174 24.14 -8.36 1.43
C GLY A 174 24.60 -7.73 0.11
N GLU A 175 25.48 -6.74 0.18
CA GLU A 175 26.08 -6.09 -0.99
C GLU A 175 26.99 -7.05 -1.79
N LYS A 176 27.82 -7.84 -1.11
CA LYS A 176 28.68 -8.86 -1.75
C LYS A 176 27.84 -9.93 -2.45
N GLU A 177 26.79 -10.42 -1.81
CA GLU A 177 25.90 -11.43 -2.39
C GLU A 177 25.04 -10.85 -3.51
N PHE A 178 24.62 -9.58 -3.42
CA PHE A 178 23.96 -8.91 -4.54
C PHE A 178 24.87 -8.86 -5.78
N LYS A 179 26.14 -8.46 -5.63
CA LYS A 179 27.10 -8.40 -6.74
C LYS A 179 27.24 -9.76 -7.43
N LYS A 180 27.49 -10.82 -6.65
CA LYS A 180 27.62 -12.19 -7.17
C LYS A 180 26.36 -12.67 -7.88
N HIS A 181 25.19 -12.44 -7.29
CA HIS A 181 23.93 -12.88 -7.85
C HIS A 181 23.59 -12.14 -9.14
N LEU A 182 23.82 -10.82 -9.18
CA LEU A 182 23.59 -10.03 -10.38
C LEU A 182 24.53 -10.45 -11.51
N ASP A 183 25.82 -10.64 -11.22
CA ASP A 183 26.81 -11.13 -12.19
C ASP A 183 26.41 -12.48 -12.78
N LEU A 184 25.99 -13.43 -11.91
CA LEU A 184 25.47 -14.72 -12.35
C LEU A 184 24.24 -14.57 -13.25
N ALA A 185 23.25 -13.76 -12.86
CA ALA A 185 22.04 -13.55 -13.66
C ALA A 185 22.35 -12.92 -15.03
N ILE A 186 23.25 -11.94 -15.09
CA ILE A 186 23.68 -11.29 -16.34
C ILE A 186 24.43 -12.29 -17.22
N SER A 187 25.36 -13.07 -16.67
CA SER A 187 26.10 -14.11 -17.39
C SER A 187 25.16 -15.15 -18.01
N GLU A 188 24.12 -15.57 -17.30
CA GLU A 188 23.13 -16.51 -17.82
C GLU A 188 22.29 -15.91 -18.97
N PHE A 189 21.91 -14.63 -18.87
CA PHE A 189 21.24 -13.92 -19.96
C PHE A 189 22.15 -13.75 -21.19
N ASP A 190 23.46 -13.63 -21.00
CA ASP A 190 24.41 -13.47 -22.11
C ASP A 190 24.71 -14.79 -22.83
N ASN A 191 24.86 -15.88 -22.09
CA ASN A 191 25.43 -17.12 -22.62
C ASN A 191 24.40 -18.18 -23.05
N ILE A 192 23.15 -18.14 -22.59
CA ILE A 192 22.19 -19.24 -22.79
C ILE A 192 20.86 -18.73 -23.35
N GLU A 193 20.40 -19.31 -24.47
CA GLU A 193 19.06 -19.02 -25.03
C GLU A 193 17.92 -19.36 -24.05
N ASN A 194 18.17 -20.33 -23.17
CA ASN A 194 17.28 -20.78 -22.10
C ASN A 194 17.95 -20.66 -20.73
N PHE A 195 17.95 -19.48 -20.14
CA PHE A 195 18.28 -19.29 -18.72
C PHE A 195 17.30 -20.11 -17.85
N GLU A 196 17.74 -21.22 -17.28
CA GLU A 196 16.87 -22.14 -16.53
C GLU A 196 16.59 -21.68 -15.10
N LEU A 197 15.33 -21.80 -14.66
CA LEU A 197 14.91 -21.51 -13.29
C LEU A 197 15.71 -22.30 -12.24
N LYS A 198 16.05 -23.55 -12.55
CA LYS A 198 16.74 -24.47 -11.63
C LYS A 198 18.06 -23.88 -11.12
N LYS A 199 18.86 -23.25 -12.00
CA LYS A 199 20.14 -22.61 -11.62
C LYS A 199 19.95 -21.54 -10.55
N MET A 200 18.93 -20.70 -10.69
CA MET A 200 18.66 -19.65 -9.72
C MET A 200 18.13 -20.21 -8.39
N THR A 201 17.28 -21.23 -8.45
CA THR A 201 16.83 -21.90 -7.22
C THR A 201 17.97 -22.60 -6.48
N GLU A 202 18.93 -23.20 -7.19
CA GLU A 202 20.13 -23.80 -6.59
C GLU A 202 21.04 -22.75 -5.97
N TYR A 203 21.23 -21.62 -6.65
CA TYR A 203 21.97 -20.48 -6.08
C TYR A 203 21.32 -19.98 -4.79
N GLU A 204 20.01 -19.72 -4.78
CA GLU A 204 19.29 -19.23 -3.60
C GLU A 204 19.33 -20.23 -2.43
N ASN A 205 19.22 -21.53 -2.72
CA ASN A 205 19.39 -22.57 -1.72
C ASN A 205 20.81 -22.59 -1.14
N SER A 206 21.85 -22.39 -1.97
CA SER A 206 23.25 -22.41 -1.54
C SER A 206 23.60 -21.29 -0.54
N ILE A 207 22.87 -20.18 -0.58
CA ILE A 207 23.04 -19.04 0.32
C ILE A 207 21.96 -18.99 1.42
N ASN A 208 21.15 -20.05 1.55
CA ASN A 208 20.08 -20.18 2.54
C ASN A 208 19.04 -19.04 2.50
N SER A 209 18.67 -18.59 1.29
CA SER A 209 17.57 -17.65 1.16
C SER A 209 16.22 -18.29 1.53
N GLU A 210 15.30 -17.50 2.08
CA GLU A 210 13.97 -17.95 2.49
C GLU A 210 13.01 -17.94 1.29
N ASP A 211 12.44 -19.09 0.91
CA ASP A 211 11.36 -19.13 -0.10
C ASP A 211 10.10 -18.45 0.46
N VAL A 212 9.67 -17.39 -0.23
CA VAL A 212 8.48 -16.58 0.11
C VAL A 212 7.53 -16.48 -1.09
N SER A 213 7.53 -17.48 -1.97
CA SER A 213 6.65 -17.55 -3.12
C SER A 213 5.18 -17.49 -2.75
N LEU A 214 4.41 -16.69 -3.49
CA LEU A 214 2.98 -16.48 -3.23
C LEU A 214 2.07 -17.64 -3.67
N GLY A 215 2.61 -18.61 -4.41
CA GLY A 215 1.84 -19.73 -4.96
C GLY A 215 0.82 -19.35 -6.06
N HIS A 216 0.77 -18.08 -6.46
CA HIS A 216 -0.07 -17.58 -7.56
C HIS A 216 0.69 -16.58 -8.43
N PHE A 217 0.22 -16.39 -9.66
CA PHE A 217 0.81 -15.47 -10.62
C PHE A 217 0.54 -14.02 -10.22
N TRP A 218 1.58 -13.19 -10.28
CA TRP A 218 1.49 -11.74 -10.23
C TRP A 218 2.31 -11.18 -11.40
N SER A 219 1.75 -10.22 -12.12
CA SER A 219 2.31 -9.73 -13.39
C SER A 219 3.30 -8.59 -13.22
N LEU A 220 4.17 -8.44 -14.21
CA LEU A 220 4.95 -7.22 -14.42
C LEU A 220 4.13 -6.22 -15.23
N GLY A 221 4.26 -4.93 -14.92
CA GLY A 221 3.69 -3.89 -15.78
C GLY A 221 4.47 -3.79 -17.08
N GLU A 222 3.79 -3.50 -18.19
CA GLU A 222 4.40 -3.39 -19.53
C GLU A 222 5.50 -2.31 -19.59
N GLY A 223 5.37 -1.26 -18.78
CA GLY A 223 6.40 -0.22 -18.64
C GLY A 223 7.68 -0.68 -17.92
N ILE A 224 7.67 -1.87 -17.29
CA ILE A 224 8.84 -2.50 -16.67
C ILE A 224 9.43 -3.55 -17.60
N TYR A 225 8.57 -4.45 -18.09
CA TYR A 225 8.92 -5.47 -19.05
C TYR A 225 7.79 -5.59 -20.08
N PRO A 226 8.02 -5.22 -21.35
CA PRO A 226 6.96 -5.13 -22.36
C PRO A 226 6.46 -6.51 -22.83
N ASN A 227 7.22 -7.58 -22.61
CA ASN A 227 6.88 -8.94 -23.06
C ASN A 227 6.49 -9.03 -24.55
N LYS A 228 7.27 -8.43 -25.45
CA LYS A 228 6.97 -8.36 -26.90
C LYS A 228 6.77 -9.72 -27.58
N LYS A 229 7.33 -10.79 -27.00
CA LYS A 229 7.21 -12.18 -27.48
C LYS A 229 6.01 -12.93 -26.88
N GLU A 230 5.17 -12.25 -26.08
CA GLU A 230 3.94 -12.79 -25.48
C GLU A 230 4.16 -14.09 -24.68
N PHE A 231 5.25 -14.17 -23.93
CA PHE A 231 5.55 -15.35 -23.12
C PHE A 231 4.45 -15.63 -22.10
N LYS A 232 4.08 -16.91 -21.96
CA LYS A 232 3.17 -17.39 -20.92
C LYS A 232 3.94 -17.72 -19.65
N PHE A 233 3.79 -16.89 -18.63
CA PHE A 233 4.48 -17.05 -17.36
C PHE A 233 3.83 -18.10 -16.45
N GLY A 234 4.66 -18.81 -15.69
CA GLY A 234 4.24 -19.54 -14.49
C GLY A 234 4.14 -18.62 -13.26
N ASN A 235 3.83 -19.19 -12.10
CA ASN A 235 3.86 -18.46 -10.83
C ASN A 235 5.32 -18.09 -10.49
N PRO A 236 5.68 -16.80 -10.36
CA PRO A 236 7.06 -16.41 -10.09
C PRO A 236 7.58 -17.04 -8.80
N ILE A 237 8.88 -17.38 -8.78
CA ILE A 237 9.54 -17.82 -7.55
C ILE A 237 10.18 -16.61 -6.87
N SER A 238 10.00 -16.49 -5.55
CA SER A 238 10.46 -15.35 -4.77
C SER A 238 11.25 -15.80 -3.55
N TYR A 239 12.45 -15.26 -3.37
CA TYR A 239 13.29 -15.53 -2.22
C TYR A 239 13.54 -14.25 -1.43
N ARG A 240 13.51 -14.35 -0.11
CA ARG A 240 13.75 -13.26 0.83
C ARG A 240 15.12 -13.39 1.46
N ARG A 241 15.78 -12.24 1.60
CA ARG A 241 17.04 -12.07 2.31
C ARG A 241 16.97 -10.86 3.22
N ILE A 242 17.63 -10.94 4.37
CA ILE A 242 17.68 -9.84 5.33
C ILE A 242 19.08 -9.23 5.28
N GLU A 243 19.15 -7.92 5.01
CA GLU A 243 20.35 -7.11 5.10
C GLU A 243 20.19 -6.16 6.29
N CYS A 244 20.53 -6.69 7.45
CA CYS A 244 20.45 -5.98 8.71
C CYS A 244 21.40 -4.77 8.71
N PRO A 245 20.93 -3.63 9.22
CA PRO A 245 19.67 -3.50 9.97
C PRO A 245 18.53 -2.88 9.11
N TYR A 246 18.80 -2.48 7.86
CA TYR A 246 17.89 -1.59 7.13
C TYR A 246 16.98 -2.26 6.11
N PHE A 247 17.42 -3.36 5.47
CA PHE A 247 16.77 -3.85 4.26
C PHE A 247 16.26 -5.28 4.37
N GLU A 248 15.03 -5.48 3.90
CA GLU A 248 14.52 -6.77 3.47
C GLU A 248 14.64 -6.82 1.95
N GLY A 249 15.58 -7.63 1.47
CA GLY A 249 15.79 -7.92 0.07
C GLY A 249 14.85 -9.03 -0.41
N LYS A 250 14.39 -8.94 -1.65
CA LYS A 250 13.68 -10.00 -2.35
C LYS A 250 14.19 -10.17 -3.77
N SER A 251 14.51 -11.39 -4.14
CA SER A 251 14.80 -11.78 -5.51
C SER A 251 13.57 -12.48 -6.09
N ASN A 252 13.17 -12.15 -7.32
CA ASN A 252 12.05 -12.81 -8.00
C ASN A 252 12.42 -13.24 -9.41
N TYR A 253 11.95 -14.42 -9.80
CA TYR A 253 12.23 -15.05 -11.08
C TYR A 253 10.94 -15.28 -11.86
N PHE A 254 10.80 -14.60 -12.99
CA PHE A 254 9.68 -14.74 -13.90
C PHE A 254 10.08 -15.67 -15.04
N TYR A 255 9.42 -16.82 -15.10
CA TYR A 255 9.78 -17.89 -16.03
C TYR A 255 8.58 -18.37 -16.84
N THR A 256 8.85 -18.86 -18.03
CA THR A 256 7.87 -19.49 -18.93
C THR A 256 7.32 -20.78 -18.34
N LYS A 257 6.01 -20.99 -18.44
CA LYS A 257 5.33 -22.15 -17.86
C LYS A 257 5.89 -23.48 -18.40
N ASP A 258 6.20 -23.52 -19.68
CA ASP A 258 6.48 -24.74 -20.44
C ASP A 258 7.89 -25.26 -20.19
N ASN A 259 8.92 -24.45 -20.48
CA ASN A 259 10.33 -24.86 -20.37
C ASN A 259 11.06 -24.27 -19.16
N LYS A 260 10.36 -23.58 -18.25
CA LYS A 260 10.94 -22.99 -17.03
C LYS A 260 12.12 -22.06 -17.29
N SER A 261 12.13 -21.39 -18.46
CA SER A 261 13.15 -20.41 -18.80
C SER A 261 12.81 -19.06 -18.18
N ILE A 262 13.72 -18.52 -17.37
CA ILE A 262 13.66 -17.17 -16.81
C ILE A 262 13.75 -16.16 -17.95
N LYS A 263 12.80 -15.21 -17.95
CA LYS A 263 12.78 -14.05 -18.85
C LYS A 263 13.07 -12.75 -18.12
N VAL A 264 12.77 -12.68 -16.82
CA VAL A 264 13.06 -11.52 -15.98
C VAL A 264 13.55 -11.97 -14.61
N VAL A 265 14.65 -11.37 -14.15
CA VAL A 265 15.09 -11.41 -12.76
C VAL A 265 14.83 -10.05 -12.15
N SER A 266 14.31 -10.02 -10.91
CA SER A 266 14.15 -8.76 -10.18
C SER A 266 14.75 -8.84 -8.79
N PHE A 267 15.29 -7.71 -8.33
CA PHE A 267 15.81 -7.51 -7.00
C PHE A 267 15.12 -6.30 -6.37
N ASN A 268 14.49 -6.50 -5.21
CA ASN A 268 13.73 -5.48 -4.53
C ASN A 268 14.24 -5.31 -3.11
N TRP A 269 14.34 -4.07 -2.63
CA TRP A 269 14.67 -3.76 -1.25
C TRP A 269 13.59 -2.87 -0.67
N LYS A 270 13.10 -3.24 0.51
CA LYS A 270 12.22 -2.42 1.33
C LYS A 270 12.74 -2.37 2.76
N THR A 271 12.17 -1.52 3.60
CA THR A 271 12.55 -1.46 5.02
C THR A 271 12.37 -2.81 5.70
N PHE A 272 13.43 -3.32 6.35
CA PHE A 272 13.33 -4.45 7.26
C PHE A 272 12.64 -4.04 8.56
N LYS A 273 11.66 -4.82 9.00
CA LYS A 273 10.86 -4.54 10.21
C LYS A 273 10.61 -5.82 10.98
N GLU A 274 10.71 -5.74 12.31
CA GLU A 274 10.36 -6.82 13.24
C GLU A 274 8.83 -7.02 13.36
N SER A 275 8.03 -5.97 13.07
CA SER A 275 6.57 -6.02 13.07
C SER A 275 5.94 -5.11 12.00
N ASN A 276 4.65 -5.32 11.72
CA ASN A 276 3.89 -4.60 10.68
C ASN A 276 3.50 -3.15 11.05
N PHE A 277 4.06 -2.55 12.10
CA PHE A 277 3.64 -1.24 12.62
C PHE A 277 4.67 -0.11 12.36
N ARG A 278 4.38 1.12 12.86
CA ARG A 278 5.02 2.40 12.44
C ARG A 278 6.51 2.51 12.79
N ILE A 279 7.30 3.06 11.86
CA ILE A 279 8.77 3.29 11.96
C ILE A 279 9.08 4.22 13.15
N ASN A 280 10.12 3.94 13.95
CA ASN A 280 10.58 4.84 15.01
C ASN A 280 11.03 6.20 14.41
N PRO A 281 10.52 7.35 14.90
CA PRO A 281 10.82 8.68 14.34
C PRO A 281 12.31 9.08 14.38
N LYS A 282 13.11 8.54 15.32
CA LYS A 282 14.57 8.80 15.37
C LYS A 282 15.32 8.08 14.25
N ILE A 283 14.80 6.95 13.79
CA ILE A 283 15.39 6.09 12.75
C ILE A 283 14.93 6.54 11.35
N GLU A 284 13.71 7.04 11.24
CA GLU A 284 13.15 7.62 10.02
C GLU A 284 14.07 8.68 9.38
N LYS A 285 14.82 9.43 10.21
CA LYS A 285 15.76 10.46 9.75
C LYS A 285 16.98 9.91 8.99
N ASP A 286 17.49 8.71 9.30
CA ASP A 286 18.66 8.13 8.62
C ASP A 286 18.25 7.16 7.49
N LEU A 287 17.03 6.63 7.51
CA LEU A 287 16.59 5.60 6.57
C LEU A 287 16.62 6.07 5.11
N SER A 288 16.17 7.30 4.85
CA SER A 288 16.24 7.92 3.51
C SER A 288 17.68 7.99 3.01
N GLY A 289 18.62 8.39 3.88
CA GLY A 289 20.05 8.38 3.59
C GLY A 289 20.57 6.99 3.22
N LYS A 290 20.20 5.96 3.99
CA LYS A 290 20.59 4.56 3.69
C LYS A 290 20.01 4.05 2.38
N PHE A 291 18.77 4.38 2.05
CA PHE A 291 18.17 4.04 0.76
C PHE A 291 18.82 4.80 -0.41
N ASN A 292 19.26 6.05 -0.21
CA ASN A 292 20.06 6.77 -1.20
C ASN A 292 21.40 6.05 -1.43
N SER A 293 22.14 5.74 -0.36
CA SER A 293 23.42 5.01 -0.49
C SER A 293 23.26 3.65 -1.15
N LYS A 294 22.21 2.90 -0.82
CA LYS A 294 21.93 1.60 -1.46
C LYS A 294 21.61 1.76 -2.95
N TYR A 295 20.84 2.79 -3.30
CA TYR A 295 20.55 3.11 -4.70
C TYR A 295 21.82 3.41 -5.49
N ASP A 296 22.67 4.29 -4.96
CA ASP A 296 23.93 4.67 -5.61
C ASP A 296 24.87 3.46 -5.74
N PHE A 297 24.92 2.62 -4.71
CA PHE A 297 25.63 1.35 -4.76
C PHE A 297 25.13 0.45 -5.90
N ILE A 298 23.81 0.27 -6.04
CA ILE A 298 23.21 -0.55 -7.11
C ILE A 298 23.52 0.06 -8.48
N VAL A 299 23.40 1.38 -8.64
CA VAL A 299 23.73 2.09 -9.89
C VAL A 299 25.17 1.80 -10.29
N ASN A 300 26.12 1.89 -9.35
CA ASN A 300 27.53 1.63 -9.60
C ASN A 300 27.76 0.17 -10.04
N VAL A 301 27.22 -0.79 -9.29
CA VAL A 301 27.39 -2.23 -9.60
C VAL A 301 26.77 -2.59 -10.95
N VAL A 302 25.56 -2.10 -11.25
CA VAL A 302 24.91 -2.37 -12.54
C VAL A 302 25.71 -1.71 -13.67
N SER A 303 26.26 -0.51 -13.44
CA SER A 303 27.06 0.18 -14.46
C SER A 303 28.43 -0.47 -14.69
N GLU A 304 29.04 -1.07 -13.67
CA GLU A 304 30.24 -1.89 -13.81
C GLU A 304 30.01 -3.09 -14.74
N LEU A 305 28.80 -3.69 -14.71
CA LEU A 305 28.47 -4.89 -15.49
C LEU A 305 27.86 -4.59 -16.87
N LEU A 306 27.06 -3.53 -17.01
CA LEU A 306 26.31 -3.23 -18.24
C LEU A 306 26.79 -1.97 -18.97
N GLY A 307 27.76 -1.24 -18.41
CA GLY A 307 28.22 0.05 -18.92
C GLY A 307 27.41 1.24 -18.41
N ASN A 308 27.56 2.40 -19.04
CA ASN A 308 26.89 3.62 -18.58
C ASN A 308 25.35 3.52 -18.75
N PRO A 309 24.57 4.14 -17.83
CA PRO A 309 23.12 4.22 -17.99
C PRO A 309 22.74 5.01 -19.24
N LEU A 310 21.66 4.61 -19.89
CA LEU A 310 21.09 5.30 -21.05
C LEU A 310 20.44 6.63 -20.65
N ASP A 311 19.71 6.61 -19.54
CA ASP A 311 19.01 7.76 -18.98
C ASP A 311 18.89 7.62 -17.46
N ILE A 312 19.04 8.75 -16.77
CA ILE A 312 18.61 8.93 -15.39
C ILE A 312 17.42 9.88 -15.42
N GLU A 313 16.22 9.33 -15.55
CA GLU A 313 14.98 10.10 -15.56
C GLU A 313 14.64 10.52 -14.12
N GLN A 314 14.86 11.81 -13.84
CA GLN A 314 14.38 12.49 -12.63
C GLN A 314 13.20 13.39 -12.98
N GLU A 315 12.13 12.82 -13.53
CA GLU A 315 10.91 13.61 -13.68
C GLU A 315 10.51 14.18 -12.31
N LYS A 316 10.32 15.50 -12.23
CA LYS A 316 10.00 16.17 -10.97
C LYS A 316 8.74 15.57 -10.32
N ASP A 317 7.77 15.16 -11.15
CA ASP A 317 6.42 14.79 -10.73
C ASP A 317 6.15 13.26 -10.69
N SER A 318 7.07 12.41 -11.14
CA SER A 318 6.82 10.95 -11.22
C SER A 318 6.80 10.22 -9.87
N GLY A 319 7.16 10.91 -8.78
CA GLY A 319 7.29 10.32 -7.45
C GLY A 319 8.43 9.28 -7.31
N ARG A 320 9.25 9.09 -8.35
CA ARG A 320 10.35 8.11 -8.39
C ARG A 320 11.59 8.65 -9.10
N ILE A 321 12.72 8.00 -8.87
CA ILE A 321 13.98 8.20 -9.59
C ILE A 321 14.18 6.92 -10.40
N ASP A 322 14.28 7.07 -11.72
CA ASP A 322 14.39 5.98 -12.68
C ASP A 322 15.81 5.95 -13.28
N THR A 323 16.39 4.77 -13.47
CA THR A 323 17.66 4.60 -14.19
C THR A 323 17.60 3.35 -15.07
N LYS A 324 17.99 3.49 -16.34
CA LYS A 324 17.88 2.44 -17.35
C LYS A 324 19.24 2.14 -17.96
N TRP A 325 19.51 0.88 -18.24
CA TRP A 325 20.69 0.42 -18.99
C TRP A 325 20.25 -0.48 -20.13
N LYS A 326 21.08 -0.49 -21.18
CA LYS A 326 21.05 -1.50 -22.23
C LYS A 326 22.48 -1.84 -22.62
N SER A 327 22.90 -3.07 -22.35
CA SER A 327 24.23 -3.53 -22.76
C SER A 327 24.31 -3.73 -24.27
N ALA A 328 25.54 -3.78 -24.80
CA ALA A 328 25.79 -4.11 -26.20
C ALA A 328 25.20 -5.49 -26.60
N ASN A 329 25.14 -6.42 -25.66
CA ASN A 329 24.59 -7.77 -25.85
C ASN A 329 23.04 -7.83 -25.74
N GLY A 330 22.38 -6.68 -25.58
CA GLY A 330 20.92 -6.57 -25.55
C GLY A 330 20.27 -6.87 -24.20
N ILE A 331 21.04 -6.97 -23.12
CA ILE A 331 20.50 -7.06 -21.75
C ILE A 331 20.02 -5.67 -21.34
N ASN A 332 18.80 -5.59 -20.83
CA ASN A 332 18.20 -4.38 -20.29
C ASN A 332 18.19 -4.46 -18.77
N ALA A 333 18.45 -3.33 -18.12
CA ALA A 333 18.22 -3.15 -16.70
C ALA A 333 17.34 -1.92 -16.47
N TYR A 334 16.38 -2.03 -15.58
CA TYR A 334 15.55 -0.91 -15.14
C TYR A 334 15.51 -0.87 -13.62
N LEU A 335 16.11 0.16 -13.06
CA LEU A 335 16.15 0.46 -11.63
C LEU A 335 15.21 1.63 -11.35
N PHE A 336 14.46 1.55 -10.26
CA PHE A 336 13.79 2.72 -9.72
C PHE A 336 13.73 2.72 -8.21
N LYS A 337 13.71 3.92 -7.64
CA LYS A 337 13.49 4.18 -6.21
C LYS A 337 12.38 5.19 -6.05
N PHE A 338 11.48 4.93 -5.10
CA PHE A 338 10.42 5.88 -4.78
C PHE A 338 10.94 7.05 -3.93
N LYS A 339 10.46 8.26 -4.20
CA LYS A 339 10.84 9.47 -3.45
C LYS A 339 10.15 9.57 -2.09
N THR A 340 8.94 9.01 -1.98
CA THR A 340 8.06 9.15 -0.81
C THR A 340 7.99 7.91 0.08
N PHE A 341 8.54 6.78 -0.35
CA PHE A 341 8.64 5.57 0.46
C PHE A 341 9.93 4.80 0.17
N ASN A 342 10.38 4.07 1.19
CA ASN A 342 11.68 3.41 1.19
C ASN A 342 11.61 2.06 0.49
N GLU A 343 11.64 2.12 -0.84
CA GLU A 343 11.65 0.95 -1.70
C GLU A 343 12.48 1.19 -2.97
N ILE A 344 13.31 0.21 -3.31
CA ILE A 344 14.13 0.17 -4.52
C ILE A 344 13.79 -1.12 -5.27
N ARG A 345 13.64 -1.05 -6.59
CA ARG A 345 13.39 -2.20 -7.45
C ARG A 345 14.28 -2.17 -8.67
N LEU A 346 14.96 -3.27 -8.94
CA LEU A 346 15.79 -3.53 -10.10
C LEU A 346 15.20 -4.68 -10.90
N TYR A 347 15.06 -4.51 -12.20
CA TYR A 347 14.62 -5.55 -13.13
C TYR A 347 15.69 -5.75 -14.19
N ILE A 348 16.08 -7.00 -14.43
CA ILE A 348 17.06 -7.41 -15.45
C ILE A 348 16.38 -8.39 -16.40
N TYR A 349 16.50 -8.15 -17.70
CA TYR A 349 15.91 -9.02 -18.72
C TYR A 349 16.61 -8.87 -20.08
N LYS A 350 16.40 -9.86 -20.95
CA LYS A 350 16.81 -9.85 -22.35
C LYS A 350 15.59 -10.15 -23.21
N GLU A 351 15.33 -9.32 -24.22
CA GLU A 351 14.11 -9.43 -25.05
C GLU A 351 14.11 -10.62 -26.01
#